data_AF-A0A1E7LN29-F1
#
_entry.id   AF-A0A1E7LN29-F1
#
_cell.length_a   1.000
_cell.length_b   1.000
_cell.length_c   1.000
_cell.angle_alpha   90.00
_cell.angle_beta   90.00
_cell.angle_gamma   90.00
#
_symmetry.space_group_name_H-M   'P 1'
#
loop_
_entity.id
_entity.type
_entity.pdbx_description
1 polymer ?
#
loop_
_entity_poly.entity_id
_entity_poly.type
_entity_poly.pdbx_seq_one_letter_code
_entity_poly.pdbx_strand_id
1 'polypeptide(L)'
;MVVEGYGPYALDADAAGAVFVVTGDELRMVRDPGEPTPSVDPARRLFRPAEGGEVVASGARVREAARAAAAWATFATAAQALGCGEALLRATVAYVKQRTQFGGPVGSFQAVKHRLADTLLGLEFARPLLYGAAVELAGDAPGAGAAVAAAKVAAGEA
;
A
#
# COMPACT_ATOMS: atom_id res chain seq x y z
N MET A 1 -6.76 -11.22 0.91
CA MET A 1 -6.23 -12.37 0.12
C MET A 1 -4.75 -12.51 0.42
N VAL A 2 -4.25 -13.74 0.59
CA VAL A 2 -2.83 -14.06 0.74
C VAL A 2 -2.36 -14.73 -0.56
N VAL A 3 -1.27 -14.22 -1.13
CA VAL A 3 -0.68 -14.74 -2.36
C VAL A 3 0.73 -15.19 -2.05
N GLU A 4 1.05 -16.43 -2.46
CA GLU A 4 2.40 -16.97 -2.35
C GLU A 4 3.42 -16.02 -3.01
N GLY A 5 4.53 -15.74 -2.30
CA GLY A 5 5.55 -14.78 -2.73
C GLY A 5 5.30 -13.31 -2.32
N TYR A 6 4.11 -12.94 -1.82
CA TYR A 6 3.81 -11.58 -1.32
C TYR A 6 3.77 -11.49 0.22
N GLY A 7 3.97 -12.60 0.92
CA GLY A 7 3.98 -12.71 2.37
C GLY A 7 2.78 -13.49 2.92
N PRO A 8 2.86 -14.00 4.16
CA PRO A 8 1.85 -14.90 4.72
C PRO A 8 0.65 -14.19 5.38
N TYR A 9 0.53 -12.86 5.21
CA TYR A 9 -0.43 -12.06 5.97
C TYR A 9 -1.51 -11.45 5.08
N ALA A 10 -2.76 -11.49 5.56
CA ALA A 10 -3.87 -10.73 5.01
C ALA A 10 -4.05 -9.43 5.80
N LEU A 11 -4.13 -8.31 5.09
CA LEU A 11 -4.46 -7.01 5.68
C LEU A 11 -5.97 -6.94 5.97
N ASP A 12 -6.32 -6.49 7.18
CA ASP A 12 -7.70 -6.21 7.63
C ASP A 12 -8.68 -7.37 7.37
N ALA A 13 -8.20 -8.60 7.59
CA ALA A 13 -8.97 -9.81 7.32
C ALA A 13 -10.24 -9.94 8.19
N ASP A 14 -10.26 -9.28 9.35
CA ASP A 14 -11.42 -9.17 10.24
C ASP A 14 -12.54 -8.27 9.69
N ALA A 15 -12.21 -7.35 8.78
CA ALA A 15 -13.19 -6.48 8.11
C ALA A 15 -13.61 -7.04 6.73
N ALA A 16 -12.95 -8.08 6.24
CA ALA A 16 -13.24 -8.66 4.93
C ALA A 16 -14.45 -9.61 4.99
N GLY A 17 -15.31 -9.57 3.98
CA GLY A 17 -16.41 -10.54 3.86
C GLY A 17 -15.96 -11.96 3.49
N ALA A 18 -14.73 -12.11 2.98
CA ALA A 18 -14.10 -13.39 2.69
C ALA A 18 -12.58 -13.24 2.67
N VAL A 19 -11.88 -14.30 3.09
CA VAL A 19 -10.42 -14.40 2.99
C VAL A 19 -10.06 -15.50 2.01
N PHE A 20 -9.22 -15.17 1.02
CA PHE A 20 -8.71 -16.13 0.06
C PHE A 20 -7.21 -16.35 0.24
N VAL A 21 -6.77 -17.60 0.12
CA VAL A 21 -5.36 -18.00 0.13
C VAL A 21 -5.05 -18.70 -1.18
N VAL A 22 -4.00 -18.26 -1.87
CA VAL A 22 -3.50 -18.91 -3.09
C VAL A 22 -2.25 -19.70 -2.76
N THR A 23 -2.25 -20.99 -3.08
CA THR A 23 -1.08 -21.89 -2.94
C THR A 23 -0.88 -22.63 -4.24
N GLY A 24 0.26 -22.41 -4.90
CA GLY A 24 0.49 -22.93 -6.25
C GLY A 24 -0.56 -22.41 -7.24
N ASP A 25 -1.49 -23.28 -7.64
CA ASP A 25 -2.60 -22.92 -8.53
C ASP A 25 -3.98 -23.23 -7.95
N GLU A 26 -4.07 -23.42 -6.63
CA GLU A 26 -5.33 -23.55 -5.92
C GLU A 26 -5.69 -22.25 -5.21
N LEU A 27 -6.96 -21.84 -5.36
CA LEU A 27 -7.58 -20.76 -4.62
C LEU A 27 -8.44 -21.38 -3.51
N ARG A 28 -8.10 -21.10 -2.25
CA ARG A 28 -8.85 -21.57 -1.09
C ARG A 28 -9.56 -20.41 -0.42
N MET A 29 -10.83 -20.62 -0.09
CA MET A 29 -11.59 -19.71 0.76
C MET A 29 -11.45 -20.14 2.22
N VAL A 30 -10.95 -19.22 3.05
CA VAL A 30 -10.76 -19.41 4.48
C VAL A 30 -11.80 -18.57 5.21
N ARG A 31 -12.58 -19.21 6.10
CA ARG A 31 -13.63 -18.53 6.88
C ARG A 31 -13.09 -17.87 8.14
N ASP A 32 -12.04 -18.45 8.71
CA ASP A 32 -11.36 -17.90 9.88
C ASP A 32 -10.18 -17.03 9.42
N PRO A 33 -10.23 -15.70 9.64
CA PRO A 33 -9.12 -14.82 9.30
C PRO A 33 -7.85 -15.14 10.12
N GLY A 34 -7.95 -15.91 11.20
CA GLY A 34 -6.86 -16.18 12.14
C GLY A 34 -6.69 -15.07 13.18
N GLU A 35 -5.67 -15.20 14.02
CA GLU A 35 -5.41 -14.23 15.07
C GLU A 35 -4.70 -12.96 14.55
N PRO A 36 -5.04 -11.78 15.10
CA PRO A 36 -4.36 -10.53 14.76
C PRO A 36 -2.89 -10.60 15.17
N THR A 37 -2.02 -10.31 14.22
CA THR A 37 -0.56 -10.25 14.40
C THR A 37 -0.11 -8.81 14.56
N PRO A 38 0.76 -8.51 15.54
CA PRO A 38 1.33 -7.18 15.71
C PRO A 38 2.04 -6.67 14.44
N SER A 39 1.85 -5.39 14.15
CA SER A 39 2.47 -4.67 13.04
C SER A 39 3.24 -3.47 13.57
N VAL A 40 4.33 -3.10 12.88
CA VAL A 40 5.08 -1.85 13.17
C VAL A 40 4.19 -0.62 12.96
N ASP A 41 3.28 -0.69 11.99
CA ASP A 41 2.23 0.29 11.77
C ASP A 41 0.93 -0.18 12.46
N PRO A 42 0.49 0.44 13.56
CA PRO A 42 -0.72 0.06 14.28
C PRO A 42 -2.00 0.24 13.46
N ALA A 43 -1.97 1.06 12.41
CA ALA A 43 -3.11 1.22 11.51
C ALA A 43 -3.25 0.03 10.54
N ARG A 44 -2.24 -0.85 10.44
CA ARG A 44 -2.27 -2.07 9.63
C ARG A 44 -2.50 -3.28 10.52
N ARG A 45 -3.71 -3.83 10.48
CA ARG A 45 -4.04 -5.06 11.18
C ARG A 45 -3.71 -6.24 10.26
N LEU A 46 -2.71 -7.00 10.65
CA LEU A 46 -2.25 -8.16 9.90
C LEU A 46 -2.84 -9.41 10.51
N PHE A 47 -3.26 -10.33 9.66
CA PHE A 47 -3.79 -11.62 10.08
C PHE A 47 -3.06 -12.71 9.32
N ARG A 48 -2.78 -13.83 9.98
CA ARG A 48 -2.30 -15.03 9.31
C ARG A 48 -3.49 -15.99 9.18
N PRO A 49 -4.10 -16.12 7.99
CA PRO A 49 -5.23 -17.02 7.82
C PRO A 49 -4.85 -18.44 8.20
N ALA A 50 -5.81 -19.16 8.78
CA ALA A 50 -5.62 -20.56 9.13
C ALA A 50 -5.25 -21.40 7.90
N GLU A 51 -4.43 -22.43 8.10
CA GLU A 51 -4.14 -23.39 7.04
C GLU A 51 -5.41 -24.16 6.64
N GLY A 52 -5.51 -24.51 5.36
CA GLY A 52 -6.68 -25.20 4.79
C GLY A 52 -7.66 -24.26 4.09
N GLY A 53 -8.95 -24.49 4.29
CA GLY A 53 -10.03 -23.81 3.57
C GLY A 53 -10.61 -24.63 2.41
N GLU A 54 -11.75 -24.19 1.91
CA GLU A 54 -12.45 -24.84 0.80
C GLU A 54 -11.78 -24.45 -0.52
N VAL A 55 -11.35 -25.43 -1.32
CA VAL A 55 -10.86 -25.17 -2.68
C VAL A 55 -12.04 -24.72 -3.53
N VAL A 56 -12.03 -23.45 -3.92
CA VAL A 56 -13.10 -22.85 -4.72
C VAL A 56 -12.74 -22.75 -6.21
N ALA A 57 -11.45 -22.82 -6.55
CA ALA A 57 -10.96 -22.88 -7.92
C ALA A 57 -9.54 -23.46 -7.98
N SER A 58 -9.16 -24.00 -9.15
CA SER A 58 -7.79 -24.46 -9.42
C SER A 58 -7.35 -24.21 -10.87
N GLY A 59 -6.04 -24.25 -11.12
CA GLY A 59 -5.42 -24.23 -12.44
C GLY A 59 -4.86 -22.87 -12.88
N ALA A 60 -4.45 -22.78 -14.14
CA ALA A 60 -3.69 -21.62 -14.67
C ALA A 60 -4.37 -20.26 -14.46
N ARG A 61 -5.71 -20.22 -14.55
CA ARG A 61 -6.50 -19.00 -14.34
C ARG A 61 -6.42 -18.47 -12.89
N VAL A 62 -6.22 -19.35 -11.90
CA VAL A 62 -5.98 -18.92 -10.50
C VAL A 62 -4.67 -18.15 -10.41
N ARG A 63 -3.60 -18.64 -11.06
CA ARG A 63 -2.31 -17.94 -11.07
C ARG A 63 -2.39 -16.58 -11.75
N GLU A 64 -3.13 -16.48 -12.84
CA GLU A 64 -3.37 -15.21 -13.53
C GLU A 64 -4.16 -14.23 -12.66
N ALA A 65 -5.27 -14.69 -12.05
CA ALA A 65 -6.08 -13.88 -11.15
C ALA A 65 -5.29 -13.44 -9.91
N ALA A 66 -4.44 -14.31 -9.35
CA ALA A 66 -3.58 -13.99 -8.21
C ALA A 66 -2.57 -12.89 -8.55
N ARG A 67 -1.94 -12.96 -9.74
CA ARG A 67 -1.04 -11.89 -10.23
C ARG A 67 -1.77 -10.57 -10.42
N ALA A 68 -2.94 -10.60 -11.05
CA ALA A 68 -3.76 -9.40 -11.25
C ALA A 68 -4.17 -8.78 -9.91
N ALA A 69 -4.66 -9.59 -8.98
CA ALA A 69 -5.09 -9.12 -7.66
C ALA A 69 -3.89 -8.61 -6.82
N ALA A 70 -2.70 -9.19 -6.96
CA ALA A 70 -1.48 -8.66 -6.35
C ALA A 70 -1.07 -7.29 -6.94
N ALA A 71 -1.23 -7.10 -8.26
CA ALA A 71 -1.00 -5.80 -8.90
C ALA A 71 -1.97 -4.73 -8.37
N TRP A 72 -3.27 -5.04 -8.25
CA TRP A 72 -4.26 -4.15 -7.63
C TRP A 72 -3.94 -3.84 -6.17
N ALA A 73 -3.54 -4.83 -5.37
CA ALA A 73 -3.17 -4.62 -3.98
C ALA A 73 -1.92 -3.72 -3.84
N THR A 74 -0.93 -3.90 -4.73
CA THR A 74 0.29 -3.08 -4.78
C THR A 74 -0.03 -1.64 -5.17
N PHE A 75 -0.90 -1.45 -6.18
CA PHE A 75 -1.40 -0.15 -6.59
C PHE A 75 -2.15 0.56 -5.45
N ALA A 76 -3.09 -0.13 -4.79
CA ALA A 76 -3.85 0.43 -3.67
C ALA A 76 -2.92 0.85 -2.52
N THR A 77 -1.87 0.07 -2.25
CA THR A 77 -0.86 0.41 -1.26
C THR A 77 -0.07 1.66 -1.65
N ALA A 78 0.26 1.83 -2.93
CA ALA A 78 0.91 3.04 -3.44
C ALA A 78 0.00 4.28 -3.28
N ALA A 79 -1.29 4.14 -3.60
CA ALA A 79 -2.27 5.21 -3.45
C ALA A 79 -2.45 5.64 -1.99
N GLN A 80 -2.52 4.66 -1.08
CA GLN A 80 -2.57 4.94 0.36
C GLN A 80 -1.31 5.65 0.84
N ALA A 81 -0.12 5.21 0.41
CA ALA A 81 1.15 5.84 0.80
C ALA A 81 1.20 7.32 0.36
N LEU A 82 0.81 7.62 -0.88
CA LEU A 82 0.73 9.00 -1.39
C LEU A 82 -0.22 9.85 -0.53
N GLY A 83 -1.44 9.36 -0.28
CA GLY A 83 -2.43 10.08 0.54
C GLY A 83 -1.97 10.30 1.99
N CYS A 84 -1.32 9.30 2.59
CA CYS A 84 -0.71 9.42 3.92
C CYS A 84 0.40 10.47 3.93
N GLY A 85 1.31 10.44 2.96
CA GLY A 85 2.40 11.41 2.83
C GLY A 85 1.88 12.85 2.71
N GLU A 86 0.86 13.08 1.88
CA GLU A 86 0.22 14.39 1.75
C GLU A 86 -0.42 14.88 3.06
N ALA A 87 -1.12 13.99 3.76
CA ALA A 87 -1.75 14.31 5.03
C ALA A 87 -0.70 14.65 6.11
N LEU A 88 0.36 13.86 6.20
CA LEU A 88 1.48 14.07 7.11
C LEU A 88 2.21 15.39 6.81
N LEU A 89 2.48 15.68 5.53
CA LEU A 89 3.10 16.94 5.12
C LEU A 89 2.22 18.13 5.52
N ARG A 90 0.92 18.08 5.24
CA ARG A 90 -0.03 19.14 5.60
C ARG A 90 -0.07 19.38 7.11
N ALA A 91 -0.19 18.32 7.90
CA ALA A 91 -0.21 18.39 9.36
C ALA A 91 1.12 18.94 9.91
N THR A 92 2.25 18.50 9.35
CA THR A 92 3.58 18.96 9.75
C THR A 92 3.77 20.44 9.44
N VAL A 93 3.39 20.89 8.24
CA VAL A 93 3.45 22.31 7.85
C VAL A 93 2.60 23.18 8.78
N ALA A 94 1.39 22.73 9.14
CA ALA A 94 0.53 23.45 10.09
C ALA A 94 1.20 23.56 11.46
N TYR A 95 1.80 22.48 11.96
CA TYR A 95 2.46 22.45 13.25
C TYR A 95 3.72 23.34 13.30
N VAL A 96 4.63 23.23 12.33
CA VAL A 96 5.90 23.98 12.35
C VAL A 96 5.72 25.49 12.21
N LYS A 97 4.57 25.94 11.68
CA LYS A 97 4.18 27.36 11.64
C LYS A 97 3.75 27.89 13.01
N GLN A 98 3.22 27.03 13.87
CA GLN A 98 2.70 27.40 15.21
C GLN A 98 3.73 27.18 16.31
N ARG A 99 4.62 26.19 16.14
CA ARG A 99 5.63 25.86 17.14
C ARG A 99 6.78 26.86 17.13
N THR A 100 7.00 27.55 18.25
CA THR A 100 8.13 28.46 18.46
C THR A 100 9.21 27.81 19.33
N GLN A 101 10.47 27.87 18.89
CA GLN A 101 11.64 27.45 19.65
C GLN A 101 12.88 28.18 19.15
N PHE A 102 13.89 28.35 20.00
CA PHE A 102 15.14 29.05 19.63
C PHE A 102 14.89 30.47 19.08
N GLY A 103 13.94 31.19 19.66
CA GLY A 103 13.66 32.59 19.32
C GLY A 103 12.74 32.83 18.11
N GLY A 104 12.16 31.78 17.51
CA GLY A 104 11.19 31.96 16.41
C GLY A 104 10.41 30.69 16.05
N PRO A 105 9.48 30.77 15.08
CA PRO A 105 8.79 29.60 14.57
C PRO A 105 9.79 28.58 14.01
N VAL A 106 9.63 27.31 14.35
CA VAL A 106 10.54 26.23 13.93
C VAL A 106 10.56 26.09 12.40
N GLY A 107 9.43 26.35 11.74
CA GLY A 107 9.34 26.37 10.27
C GLY A 107 10.14 27.49 9.59
N SER A 108 10.71 28.45 10.34
CA SER A 108 11.56 29.50 9.77
C SER A 108 12.98 29.01 9.44
N PHE A 109 13.44 27.95 10.12
CA PHE A 109 14.78 27.38 9.94
C PHE A 109 14.92 26.65 8.59
N GLN A 110 16.03 26.91 7.88
CA GLN A 110 16.28 26.38 6.53
C GLN A 110 16.26 24.85 6.47
N ALA A 111 16.82 24.16 7.47
CA ALA A 111 16.81 22.71 7.53
C ALA A 111 15.38 22.12 7.53
N VAL A 112 14.44 22.78 8.21
CA VAL A 112 13.04 22.37 8.24
C VAL A 112 12.37 22.67 6.89
N LYS A 113 12.60 23.86 6.33
CA LYS A 113 12.04 24.24 5.02
C LYS A 113 12.50 23.31 3.91
N HIS A 114 13.81 23.03 3.84
CA HIS A 114 14.37 22.14 2.82
C HIS A 114 13.76 20.75 2.91
N ARG A 115 13.72 20.15 4.11
CA ARG A 115 13.13 18.82 4.27
C ARG A 115 11.65 18.76 3.86
N LEU A 116 10.86 19.80 4.19
CA LEU A 116 9.46 19.87 3.78
C LEU A 116 9.29 20.11 2.28
N ALA A 117 10.18 20.88 1.66
CA ALA A 117 10.20 21.09 0.21
C ALA A 117 10.58 19.80 -0.54
N ASP A 118 11.56 19.06 -0.04
CA ASP A 118 11.99 17.78 -0.61
C ASP A 118 10.87 16.74 -0.54
N THR A 119 10.20 16.62 0.62
CA THR A 119 9.00 15.75 0.76
C THR A 119 7.87 16.17 -0.18
N LEU A 120 7.57 17.48 -0.28
CA LEU A 120 6.57 17.97 -1.23
C LEU A 120 6.92 17.57 -2.67
N LEU A 121 8.18 17.75 -3.06
CA LEU A 121 8.66 17.42 -4.39
C LEU A 121 8.54 15.91 -4.67
N GLY A 122 8.91 15.07 -3.71
CA GLY A 122 8.76 13.62 -3.80
C GLY A 122 7.30 13.21 -4.05
N LEU A 123 6.35 13.77 -3.28
CA LEU A 123 4.93 13.49 -3.43
C LEU A 123 4.38 13.96 -4.79
N GLU A 124 4.79 15.13 -5.26
CA GLU A 124 4.39 15.65 -6.57
C GLU A 124 4.95 14.82 -7.73
N PHE A 125 6.13 14.19 -7.58
CA PHE A 125 6.65 13.24 -8.57
C PHE A 125 6.00 11.85 -8.50
N ALA A 126 5.60 11.41 -7.30
CA ALA A 126 4.90 10.14 -7.13
C ALA A 126 3.47 10.17 -7.71
N ARG A 127 2.79 11.32 -7.62
CA ARG A 127 1.42 11.53 -8.10
C ARG A 127 1.17 11.11 -9.57
N PRO A 128 1.91 11.62 -10.57
CA PRO A 128 1.69 11.25 -11.96
C PRO A 128 1.98 9.77 -12.23
N LEU A 129 2.95 9.17 -11.53
CA LEU A 129 3.24 7.73 -11.66
C LEU A 129 2.06 6.89 -11.16
N LEU A 130 1.44 7.28 -10.04
CA LEU A 130 0.25 6.63 -9.53
C LEU A 130 -0.92 6.73 -10.53
N TYR A 131 -1.20 7.92 -11.06
CA TYR A 131 -2.29 8.07 -12.03
C TYR A 131 -2.02 7.33 -13.35
N GLY A 132 -0.77 7.33 -13.83
CA GLY A 132 -0.38 6.52 -14.99
C GLY A 132 -0.59 5.02 -14.74
N ALA A 133 -0.17 4.52 -13.57
CA ALA A 133 -0.41 3.14 -13.17
C ALA A 133 -1.90 2.79 -13.11
N ALA A 134 -2.76 3.72 -12.67
CA ALA A 134 -4.21 3.51 -12.64
C ALA A 134 -4.79 3.30 -14.05
N VAL A 135 -4.35 4.11 -15.03
CA VAL A 135 -4.79 3.99 -16.43
C VAL A 135 -4.34 2.66 -17.04
N GLU A 136 -3.06 2.32 -16.88
CA GLU A 136 -2.49 1.07 -17.42
C GLU A 136 -3.18 -0.16 -16.79
N LEU A 137 -3.39 -0.14 -15.48
CA LEU A 137 -4.02 -1.25 -14.75
C LEU A 137 -5.50 -1.42 -15.09
N ALA A 138 -6.24 -0.32 -15.27
CA ALA A 138 -7.64 -0.36 -15.71
C ALA A 138 -7.79 -0.85 -17.16
N GLY A 139 -6.80 -0.56 -18.01
CA GLY A 139 -6.77 -0.98 -19.41
C GLY A 139 -6.21 -2.39 -19.65
N ASP A 140 -5.81 -3.12 -18.60
CA ASP A 140 -5.07 -4.39 -18.70
C ASP A 140 -3.87 -4.30 -19.66
N ALA A 141 -3.18 -3.16 -19.61
CA ALA A 141 -2.11 -2.87 -20.55
C ALA A 141 -0.85 -3.70 -20.24
N PRO A 142 -0.05 -4.09 -21.25
CA PRO A 142 1.18 -4.88 -21.03
C PRO A 142 2.18 -4.23 -20.04
N GLY A 143 2.15 -2.89 -19.93
CA GLY A 143 3.02 -2.11 -19.05
C GLY A 143 2.52 -1.97 -17.61
N ALA A 144 1.31 -2.43 -17.29
CA ALA A 144 0.66 -2.17 -16.00
C ALA A 144 1.50 -2.62 -14.79
N GLY A 145 2.14 -3.78 -14.86
CA GLY A 145 3.00 -4.27 -13.79
C GLY A 145 4.18 -3.34 -13.49
N ALA A 146 4.86 -2.85 -14.52
CA ALA A 146 5.97 -1.91 -14.36
C ALA A 146 5.51 -0.55 -13.85
N ALA A 147 4.37 -0.05 -14.35
CA ALA A 147 3.79 1.20 -13.90
C ALA A 147 3.39 1.15 -12.42
N VAL A 148 2.75 0.07 -11.98
CA VAL A 148 2.39 -0.16 -10.56
C VAL A 148 3.63 -0.24 -9.69
N ALA A 149 4.69 -0.93 -10.12
CA ALA A 149 5.94 -1.00 -9.38
C ALA A 149 6.59 0.39 -9.22
N ALA A 150 6.65 1.18 -10.30
CA ALA A 150 7.17 2.54 -10.27
C ALA A 150 6.37 3.44 -9.32
N ALA A 151 5.04 3.39 -9.38
CA ALA A 151 4.17 4.11 -8.47
C ALA A 151 4.39 3.70 -7.01
N LYS A 152 4.53 2.39 -6.73
CA LYS A 152 4.72 1.86 -5.38
C LYS A 152 6.06 2.27 -4.75
N VAL A 153 7.13 2.31 -5.54
CA VAL A 153 8.44 2.79 -5.07
C VAL A 153 8.38 4.28 -4.84
N ALA A 154 7.98 5.07 -5.82
CA ALA A 154 7.94 6.53 -5.72
C ALA A 154 7.06 7.02 -4.56
N ALA A 155 5.85 6.46 -4.40
CA ALA A 155 4.97 6.83 -3.29
C ALA A 155 5.44 6.30 -1.93
N GLY A 156 6.26 5.24 -1.90
CA GLY A 156 6.80 4.69 -0.65
C GLY A 156 8.05 5.41 -0.14
N GLU A 157 8.81 6.04 -1.05
CA GLU A 157 10.04 6.77 -0.74
C GLU A 157 9.83 8.29 -0.58
N ALA A 158 8.70 8.81 -1.05
CA ALA A 158 8.29 10.22 -0.90
C ALA A 158 7.94 10.58 0.56
#